data_AF-T1CH42-F1
#
_entry.id   AF-T1CH42-F1
#
_cell.length_a   1.000
_cell.length_b   1.000
_cell.length_c   1.000
_cell.angle_alpha   90.00
_cell.angle_beta   90.00
_cell.angle_gamma   90.00
#
_symmetry.space_group_name_H-M   'P 1'
#
loop_
_entity.id
_entity.type
_entity.pdbx_description
1 polymer ?
#
loop_
_entity_poly.entity_id
_entity_poly.type
_entity_poly.pdbx_seq_one_letter_code
_entity_poly.pdbx_strand_id
1 'polypeptide(L)'
;MNALSRSVTLLQAVMINLGAIIGAGIFVIIGVAIGHAGPSIIISIILSAIIALLTGLSFAEIARHVAKEGGVYEYAKESFRPFAGFIGGWLWTFGNIIAIAAVSLSMGGYVNIFFSSHINTVYFAIAAIIAFAIINI
;
A
#
# COMPACT_ATOMS: atom_id res chain seq x y z
N MET A 1 17.92 12.92 23.61
CA MET A 1 17.01 12.32 22.62
C MET A 1 17.59 12.63 21.26
N ASN A 2 18.21 11.65 20.60
CA ASN A 2 18.87 11.90 19.32
C ASN A 2 17.78 12.13 18.27
N ALA A 3 17.68 13.35 17.76
CA ALA A 3 16.82 13.63 16.62
C ALA A 3 17.30 12.79 15.43
N LEU A 4 16.38 12.16 14.70
CA LEU A 4 16.69 11.39 13.50
C LEU A 4 17.41 12.29 12.49
N SER A 5 18.55 11.82 11.98
CA SER A 5 19.26 12.46 10.89
C SER A 5 18.39 12.43 9.63
N ARG A 6 18.12 13.59 9.00
CA ARG A 6 17.50 13.65 7.67
C ARG A 6 18.52 13.16 6.63
N SER A 7 18.67 11.85 6.51
CA SER A 7 19.64 11.21 5.60
C SER A 7 19.00 10.60 4.35
N VAL A 8 17.67 10.65 4.21
CA VAL A 8 16.98 10.06 3.06
C VAL A 8 17.07 11.00 1.86
N THR A 9 17.77 10.57 0.82
CA THR A 9 17.85 11.27 -0.46
C THR A 9 16.57 11.08 -1.29
N LEU A 10 16.33 11.95 -2.27
CA LEU A 10 15.18 11.83 -3.17
C LEU A 10 15.11 10.44 -3.85
N LEU A 11 16.24 9.95 -4.34
CA LEU A 11 16.30 8.64 -4.99
C LEU A 11 15.91 7.52 -4.03
N GLN A 12 16.44 7.54 -2.81
CA GLN A 12 16.07 6.55 -1.78
C GLN A 12 14.58 6.63 -1.45
N ALA A 13 14.01 7.84 -1.31
CA ALA A 13 12.58 8.00 -1.07
C ALA A 13 11.72 7.43 -2.21
N VAL A 14 12.11 7.67 -3.47
CA VAL A 14 11.42 7.10 -4.64
C VAL A 14 11.52 5.57 -4.65
N MET A 15 12.72 5.02 -4.39
CA MET A 15 12.92 3.57 -4.37
C MET A 15 12.14 2.87 -3.26
N ILE A 16 12.08 3.47 -2.06
CA ILE A 16 11.26 2.95 -0.94
C ILE A 16 9.78 2.91 -1.34
N ASN A 17 9.27 3.99 -1.95
CA ASN A 17 7.87 4.05 -2.38
C ASN A 17 7.57 3.07 -3.52
N LEU A 18 8.47 2.92 -4.50
CA LEU A 18 8.30 1.91 -5.55
C LEU A 18 8.24 0.49 -4.99
N GLY A 19 9.12 0.17 -4.02
CA GLY A 19 9.08 -1.11 -3.32
C GLY A 19 7.79 -1.34 -2.54
N ALA A 20 7.21 -0.29 -1.96
CA ALA A 20 5.93 -0.37 -1.25
C ALA A 20 4.72 -0.56 -2.19
N ILE A 21 4.77 -0.01 -3.41
CA ILE A 21 3.67 -0.11 -4.40
C ILE A 21 3.70 -1.43 -5.15
N ILE A 22 4.90 -1.93 -5.51
CA ILE A 22 5.06 -3.18 -6.26
C ILE A 22 4.83 -4.36 -5.29
N GLY A 23 3.61 -4.88 -5.28
CA GLY A 23 3.22 -6.01 -4.43
C GLY A 23 2.14 -6.89 -5.06
N ALA A 24 1.27 -7.46 -4.22
CA ALA A 24 0.23 -8.41 -4.65
C ALA A 24 -0.68 -7.91 -5.78
N GLY A 25 -0.82 -6.59 -5.97
CA GLY A 25 -1.61 -5.98 -7.03
C GLY A 25 -1.20 -6.40 -8.44
N ILE A 26 0.08 -6.22 -8.81
CA ILE A 26 0.56 -6.59 -10.15
C ILE A 26 0.58 -8.12 -10.34
N PHE A 27 0.91 -8.85 -9.28
CA PHE A 27 1.19 -10.27 -9.35
C PHE A 27 -0.08 -11.13 -9.36
N VAL A 28 -1.08 -10.80 -8.52
CA VAL A 28 -2.31 -11.60 -8.39
C VAL A 28 -3.51 -10.90 -9.01
N ILE A 29 -3.74 -9.63 -8.66
CA ILE A 29 -5.00 -8.93 -9.01
C ILE A 29 -5.11 -8.72 -10.51
N ILE A 30 -4.01 -8.44 -11.21
CA ILE A 30 -4.02 -8.31 -12.68
C ILE A 30 -4.46 -9.60 -13.36
N GLY A 31 -4.01 -10.77 -12.88
CA GLY A 31 -4.41 -12.06 -13.44
C GLY A 31 -5.93 -12.27 -13.34
N VAL A 32 -6.50 -11.97 -12.16
CA VAL A 32 -7.96 -12.03 -11.95
C VAL A 32 -8.68 -11.02 -12.83
N ALA A 33 -8.18 -9.79 -12.93
CA ALA A 33 -8.78 -8.74 -13.74
C ALA A 33 -8.74 -9.06 -15.24
N ILE A 34 -7.69 -9.72 -15.75
CA ILE A 34 -7.62 -10.22 -17.13
C ILE A 34 -8.70 -11.28 -17.35
N GLY A 35 -8.94 -12.15 -16.37
CA GLY A 35 -10.03 -13.14 -16.44
C GLY A 35 -11.41 -12.52 -16.67
N HIS A 36 -11.64 -11.30 -16.18
CA HIS A 36 -12.91 -10.58 -16.34
C HIS A 36 -12.94 -9.65 -17.55
N ALA A 37 -11.89 -8.86 -17.77
CA ALA A 37 -11.85 -7.81 -18.81
C ALA A 37 -11.14 -8.25 -20.11
N GLY A 38 -10.42 -9.36 -20.09
CA GLY A 38 -9.59 -9.80 -21.21
C GLY A 38 -8.51 -8.77 -21.58
N PRO A 39 -8.16 -8.67 -22.88
CA PRO A 39 -7.15 -7.71 -23.35
C PRO A 39 -7.48 -6.23 -23.08
N SER A 40 -8.76 -5.91 -22.82
CA SER A 40 -9.21 -4.55 -22.55
C SER A 40 -8.78 -3.99 -21.20
N ILE A 41 -8.19 -4.82 -20.32
CA ILE A 41 -7.63 -4.40 -19.02
C ILE A 41 -6.66 -3.23 -19.12
N ILE A 42 -5.96 -3.10 -20.25
CA ILE A 42 -5.02 -2.00 -20.51
C ILE A 42 -5.70 -0.64 -20.33
N ILE A 43 -6.98 -0.53 -20.73
CA ILE A 43 -7.77 0.70 -20.57
C ILE A 43 -7.94 1.03 -19.08
N SER A 44 -8.30 0.04 -18.26
CA SER A 44 -8.43 0.19 -16.81
C SER A 44 -7.10 0.55 -16.13
N ILE A 45 -5.98 -0.03 -16.59
CA ILE A 45 -4.64 0.27 -16.08
C ILE A 45 -4.26 1.72 -16.40
N ILE A 46 -4.46 2.16 -17.65
CA ILE A 46 -4.15 3.55 -18.05
C ILE A 46 -5.00 4.54 -17.24
N LEU A 47 -6.30 4.26 -17.09
CA LEU A 47 -7.18 5.12 -16.30
C LEU A 47 -6.74 5.17 -14.83
N SER A 48 -6.39 4.03 -14.23
CA SER A 48 -5.89 3.97 -12.86
C SER A 48 -4.57 4.73 -12.69
N ALA A 49 -3.67 4.66 -13.69
CA ALA A 49 -2.41 5.40 -13.68
C ALA A 49 -2.64 6.92 -13.71
N ILE A 50 -3.59 7.40 -14.52
CA ILE A 50 -3.95 8.82 -14.56
C ILE A 50 -4.50 9.28 -13.20
N ILE A 51 -5.42 8.52 -12.60
CA ILE A 51 -5.99 8.83 -11.29
C ILE A 51 -4.90 8.85 -10.21
N ALA A 52 -3.98 7.88 -10.23
CA ALA A 52 -2.85 7.82 -9.29
C ALA A 52 -1.89 9.00 -9.45
N LEU A 53 -1.60 9.43 -10.69
CA LEU A 53 -0.77 10.60 -10.97
C LEU A 53 -1.40 11.88 -10.45
N LEU A 54 -2.69 12.11 -10.71
CA LEU A 54 -3.42 13.27 -10.20
C LEU A 54 -3.42 13.29 -8.67
N THR A 55 -3.68 12.14 -8.06
CA THR A 55 -3.66 11.98 -6.60
C THR A 55 -2.27 12.28 -6.02
N GLY A 56 -1.21 11.76 -6.65
CA GLY A 56 0.18 12.00 -6.25
C GLY A 56 0.59 13.47 -6.36
N LEU A 57 0.17 14.17 -7.42
CA LEU A 57 0.42 15.60 -7.59
C LEU A 57 -0.29 16.43 -6.51
N SER A 58 -1.55 16.11 -6.19
CA SER A 58 -2.27 16.77 -5.09
C SER A 58 -1.58 16.56 -3.74
N PHE A 59 -1.11 15.34 -3.44
CA PHE A 59 -0.35 15.09 -2.22
C PHE A 59 1.01 15.81 -2.20
N ALA A 60 1.69 15.91 -3.33
CA ALA A 60 2.95 16.65 -3.43
C ALA A 60 2.76 18.14 -3.15
N GLU A 61 1.64 18.72 -3.59
CA GLU A 61 1.30 20.11 -3.30
C GLU A 61 1.02 20.35 -1.81
N ILE A 62 0.27 19.45 -1.17
CA ILE A 62 0.00 19.53 0.28
C ILE A 62 1.29 19.34 1.08
N ALA A 63 2.14 18.38 0.69
CA ALA A 63 3.41 18.10 1.37
C ALA A 63 4.40 19.28 1.35
N ARG A 64 4.31 20.18 0.37
CA ARG A 64 5.09 21.43 0.35
C ARG A 64 4.67 22.41 1.46
N HIS A 65 3.40 22.40 1.85
CA HIS A 65 2.85 23.31 2.85
C HIS A 65 2.85 22.68 4.25
N VAL A 66 2.64 21.36 4.34
CA VAL A 66 2.52 20.63 5.60
C VAL A 66 3.78 19.78 5.82
N ALA A 67 4.84 20.40 6.33
CA ALA A 67 6.12 19.74 6.63
C ALA A 67 6.10 19.04 8.01
N LYS A 68 5.00 18.34 8.34
CA LYS A 68 4.83 17.57 9.58
C LYS A 68 4.81 16.07 9.28
N GLU A 69 5.37 15.28 10.19
CA GLU A 69 5.23 13.84 10.17
C GLU A 69 3.80 13.46 10.58
N GLY A 70 3.13 12.62 9.79
CA GLY A 70 1.74 12.21 10.08
C GLY A 70 0.89 11.82 8.86
N GLY A 71 1.39 12.08 7.64
CA GLY A 71 0.76 11.61 6.40
C GLY A 71 -0.69 12.08 6.26
N VAL A 72 -1.58 11.18 5.81
CA VAL A 72 -2.99 11.48 5.50
C VAL A 72 -3.74 12.11 6.68
N TYR A 73 -3.43 11.73 7.92
CA TYR A 73 -4.05 12.30 9.12
C TYR A 73 -3.73 13.79 9.27
N GLU A 74 -2.44 14.15 9.26
CA GLU A 74 -2.02 15.55 9.41
C GLU A 74 -2.40 16.38 8.18
N TYR A 75 -2.32 15.81 6.97
CA TYR A 75 -2.76 16.48 5.75
C TYR A 75 -4.26 16.84 5.80
N ALA A 76 -5.13 15.89 6.15
CA ALA A 76 -6.57 16.15 6.23
C ALA A 76 -6.95 17.07 7.40
N LYS A 77 -6.21 17.01 8.50
CA LYS A 77 -6.41 17.90 9.66
C LYS A 77 -6.03 19.35 9.34
N GLU A 78 -4.92 19.57 8.64
CA GLU A 78 -4.43 20.90 8.29
C GLU A 78 -5.23 21.53 7.13
N SER A 79 -5.65 20.73 6.13
CA SER A 79 -6.42 21.24 4.99
C SER A 79 -7.90 21.48 5.27
N PHE A 80 -8.49 20.76 6.23
CA PHE A 80 -9.93 20.84 6.52
C PHE A 80 -10.20 21.17 7.99
N ARG A 81 -10.41 20.15 8.83
CA ARG A 81 -10.72 20.25 10.27
C ARG A 81 -10.18 19.02 10.99
N PRO A 82 -9.99 19.07 12.33
CA PRO A 82 -9.49 17.91 13.10
C PRO A 82 -10.30 16.63 12.93
N PHE A 83 -11.62 16.74 12.74
CA PHE A 83 -12.50 15.59 12.50
C PHE A 83 -12.23 14.90 11.15
N ALA A 84 -11.91 15.66 10.10
CA ALA A 84 -11.52 15.09 8.81
C ALA A 84 -10.19 14.32 8.91
N GLY A 85 -9.24 14.85 9.69
CA GLY A 85 -8.01 14.15 10.06
C GLY A 85 -8.29 12.81 10.72
N PHE A 86 -9.16 12.80 11.75
CA PHE A 86 -9.55 11.58 12.45
C PHE A 86 -10.14 10.51 11.51
N ILE A 87 -11.11 10.89 10.67
CA ILE A 87 -11.71 9.96 9.69
C ILE A 87 -10.64 9.46 8.71
N GLY A 88 -9.82 10.36 8.16
CA GLY A 88 -8.76 10.01 7.22
C GLY A 88 -7.75 9.02 7.81
N GLY A 89 -7.34 9.24 9.06
CA GLY A 89 -6.46 8.31 9.78
C GLY A 89 -7.06 6.93 10.01
N TRP A 90 -8.34 6.86 10.36
CA TRP A 90 -9.05 5.58 10.52
C TRP A 90 -9.22 4.84 9.19
N LEU A 91 -9.65 5.55 8.13
CA LEU A 91 -9.78 4.95 6.79
C LEU A 91 -8.44 4.45 6.27
N TRP A 92 -7.37 5.20 6.49
CA TRP A 92 -6.02 4.76 6.16
C TRP A 92 -5.63 3.49 6.92
N THR A 93 -5.90 3.45 8.23
CA THR A 93 -5.59 2.28 9.07
C THR A 93 -6.35 1.04 8.62
N PHE A 94 -7.66 1.13 8.42
CA PHE A 94 -8.47 -0.01 7.94
C PHE A 94 -8.06 -0.45 6.54
N GLY A 95 -7.76 0.51 5.64
CA GLY A 95 -7.25 0.21 4.30
C GLY A 95 -5.96 -0.60 4.35
N ASN A 96 -5.03 -0.24 5.24
CA ASN A 96 -3.79 -0.98 5.43
C ASN A 96 -4.02 -2.38 6.01
N ILE A 97 -4.96 -2.54 6.96
CA ILE A 97 -5.31 -3.88 7.50
C ILE A 97 -5.80 -4.81 6.38
N ILE A 98 -6.70 -4.30 5.51
CA ILE A 98 -7.22 -5.06 4.38
C ILE A 98 -6.09 -5.38 3.38
N ALA A 99 -5.21 -4.41 3.11
CA ALA A 99 -4.08 -4.60 2.20
C ALA A 99 -3.11 -5.69 2.71
N ILE A 100 -2.76 -5.67 4.01
CA ILE A 100 -1.90 -6.68 4.63
C ILE A 100 -2.52 -8.08 4.50
N ALA A 101 -3.83 -8.21 4.73
CA ALA A 101 -4.54 -9.47 4.57
C ALA A 101 -4.49 -9.97 3.11
N ALA A 102 -4.77 -9.08 2.14
CA ALA A 102 -4.74 -9.41 0.71
C ALA A 102 -3.34 -9.83 0.23
N VAL A 103 -2.30 -9.14 0.69
CA VAL A 103 -0.90 -9.47 0.37
C VAL A 103 -0.51 -10.82 0.96
N SER A 104 -0.89 -11.09 2.20
CA SER A 104 -0.56 -12.35 2.89
C SER A 104 -1.25 -13.56 2.25
N LEU A 105 -2.50 -13.42 1.83
CA LEU A 105 -3.22 -14.45 1.07
C LEU A 105 -2.57 -14.72 -0.30
N SER A 106 -2.16 -13.64 -0.99
CA SER A 106 -1.47 -13.71 -2.27
C SER A 106 -0.12 -14.43 -2.14
N MET A 107 0.64 -14.16 -1.08
CA MET A 107 1.88 -14.86 -0.77
C MET A 107 1.66 -16.37 -0.56
N GLY A 108 0.64 -16.76 0.21
CA GLY A 108 0.29 -18.17 0.41
C GLY A 108 -0.09 -18.87 -0.90
N GLY A 109 -0.79 -18.18 -1.80
CA GLY A 109 -1.09 -18.67 -3.14
C GLY A 109 0.18 -18.96 -3.95
N TYR A 110 1.14 -18.04 -3.93
CA TYR A 110 2.43 -18.23 -4.60
C TYR A 110 3.25 -19.37 -4.02
N VAL A 111 3.29 -19.51 -2.69
CA VAL A 111 4.00 -20.61 -2.02
C VAL A 111 3.44 -21.96 -2.47
N ASN A 112 2.11 -22.11 -2.53
CA ASN A 112 1.49 -23.33 -3.01
C ASN A 112 1.84 -23.65 -4.47
N ILE A 113 1.83 -22.65 -5.35
CA ILE A 113 2.19 -22.84 -6.76
C ILE A 113 3.68 -23.22 -6.89
N PHE A 114 4.56 -22.52 -6.18
CA PHE A 114 6.01 -22.71 -6.29
C PHE A 114 6.48 -24.07 -5.73
N PHE A 115 5.95 -24.47 -4.57
CA PHE A 115 6.34 -25.73 -3.93
C PHE A 115 5.41 -26.91 -4.26
N SER A 116 4.39 -26.69 -5.09
CA SER A 116 3.31 -27.67 -5.33
C SER A 116 2.67 -28.17 -4.04
N SER A 117 2.65 -27.33 -3.00
CA SER A 117 2.06 -27.65 -1.70
C SER A 117 0.56 -27.37 -1.68
N HIS A 118 -0.17 -28.07 -0.82
CA HIS A 118 -1.62 -27.92 -0.67
C HIS A 118 -1.96 -27.31 0.70
N ILE A 119 -1.22 -26.28 1.10
CA ILE A 119 -1.44 -25.59 2.38
C ILE A 119 -2.66 -24.68 2.23
N ASN A 120 -3.53 -24.64 3.22
CA ASN A 120 -4.62 -23.67 3.22
C ASN A 120 -4.02 -22.24 3.29
N THR A 121 -4.29 -21.44 2.26
CA THR A 121 -3.74 -20.08 2.11
C THR A 121 -4.13 -19.16 3.25
N VAL A 122 -5.27 -19.39 3.92
CA VAL A 122 -5.71 -18.62 5.08
C VAL A 122 -4.82 -18.89 6.29
N TYR A 123 -4.50 -20.15 6.59
CA TYR A 123 -3.60 -20.48 7.70
C TYR A 123 -2.19 -19.95 7.46
N PHE A 124 -1.71 -20.03 6.21
CA PHE A 124 -0.44 -19.43 5.83
C PHE A 124 -0.46 -17.90 6.04
N ALA A 125 -1.51 -17.22 5.58
CA ALA A 125 -1.64 -15.77 5.73
C ALA A 125 -1.63 -15.34 7.20
N ILE A 126 -2.38 -16.04 8.06
CA ILE A 126 -2.39 -15.76 9.51
C ILE A 126 -0.98 -15.95 10.10
N ALA A 127 -0.30 -17.06 9.78
CA ALA A 127 1.05 -17.31 10.27
C ALA A 127 2.05 -16.25 9.79
N ALA A 128 1.96 -15.83 8.51
CA ALA A 128 2.80 -14.79 7.96
C ALA A 128 2.58 -13.44 8.66
N ILE A 129 1.32 -13.03 8.85
CA ILE A 129 0.98 -11.79 9.55
C ILE A 129 1.55 -11.80 10.98
N ILE A 130 1.38 -12.91 11.72
CA ILE A 130 1.90 -13.03 13.09
C ILE A 130 3.43 -12.95 13.08
N ALA A 131 4.10 -13.67 12.16
CA ALA A 131 5.56 -13.64 12.06
C ALA A 131 6.08 -12.22 11.79
N PHE A 132 5.50 -11.51 10.82
CA PHE A 132 5.89 -10.12 10.52
C PHE A 132 5.54 -9.15 11.66
N ALA A 133 4.41 -9.37 12.35
CA ALA A 133 4.04 -8.56 13.50
C ALA A 133 5.05 -8.72 14.65
N ILE A 134 5.55 -9.93 14.90
CA ILE A 134 6.59 -10.20 15.91
C ILE A 134 7.91 -9.54 15.53
N ILE A 135 8.30 -9.56 14.25
CA ILE A 135 9.55 -8.95 13.77
C ILE A 135 9.51 -7.41 13.88
N ASN A 136 8.33 -6.82 13.75
CA ASN A 136 8.13 -5.36 13.73
C ASN A 136 7.95 -4.74 15.14
N ILE A 137 7.95 -5.56 16.19
CA ILE A 137 7.92 -5.13 17.61
C ILE A 137 9.34 -4.91 18.11
#